data_AF-A0A1Z5HE00-F1
#
_entry.id   AF-A0A1Z5HE00-F1
#
_cell.length_a   1.000
_cell.length_b   1.000
_cell.length_c   1.000
_cell.angle_alpha   90.00
_cell.angle_beta   90.00
_cell.angle_gamma   90.00
#
_symmetry.space_group_name_H-M   'P 1'
#
loop_
_entity.id
_entity.type
_entity.pdbx_description
1 polymer ?
#
loop_
_entity_poly.entity_id
_entity_poly.type
_entity_poly.pdbx_seq_one_letter_code
_entity_poly.pdbx_strand_id
1 'polypeptide(L)'
;MKCILFFDEADALFGKRTNVSDAHDRYANQEVSYLLQRIEEFPGVVILASNFSNNIDEAFMRRFQAVAYFPLPGARERLAIWKGVLSTFPMLEIDWDIEKVANRYELSGGSIMNVMRYASLMAIDKSSEAIQHTDIINGIRRELQKEGKTL
;
A
#
# COMPACT_ATOMS: atom_id res chain seq x y z
N MET A 1 -6.94 25.42 -17.65
CA MET A 1 -6.01 24.26 -17.65
C MET A 1 -6.71 23.11 -16.94
N LYS A 2 -6.81 21.92 -17.55
CA LYS A 2 -7.39 20.75 -16.87
C LYS A 2 -6.24 19.95 -16.27
N CYS A 3 -6.11 19.94 -14.95
CA CYS A 3 -5.16 19.09 -14.23
C CYS A 3 -5.89 18.23 -13.20
N ILE A 4 -5.22 17.14 -12.81
CA ILE A 4 -5.65 16.27 -11.72
C ILE A 4 -4.76 16.60 -10.53
N LEU A 5 -5.35 16.81 -9.36
CA LEU A 5 -4.60 16.94 -8.11
C LEU A 5 -4.60 15.58 -7.43
N PHE A 6 -3.41 15.05 -7.14
CA PHE A 6 -3.23 13.82 -6.39
C PHE A 6 -2.53 14.14 -5.08
N PHE A 7 -3.15 13.77 -3.97
CA PHE A 7 -2.56 13.86 -2.64
C PHE A 7 -2.36 12.46 -2.09
N ASP A 8 -1.11 12.11 -1.83
CA ASP A 8 -0.74 10.88 -1.13
C ASP A 8 -0.70 11.14 0.38
N GLU A 9 -0.84 10.08 1.19
CA GLU A 9 -0.84 10.17 2.66
C GLU A 9 -1.80 11.23 3.22
N ALA A 10 -3.02 11.29 2.64
CA ALA A 10 -4.00 12.33 2.97
C ALA A 10 -4.42 12.34 4.45
N ASP A 11 -4.23 11.25 5.19
CA ASP A 11 -4.42 11.23 6.65
C ASP A 11 -3.47 12.16 7.42
N ALA A 12 -2.30 12.49 6.88
CA ALA A 12 -1.42 13.52 7.45
C ALA A 12 -2.03 14.93 7.34
N LEU A 13 -2.84 15.16 6.31
CA LEU A 13 -3.53 16.43 6.06
C LEU A 13 -4.91 16.49 6.72
N PHE A 14 -5.60 15.36 6.87
CA PHE A 14 -6.99 15.29 7.32
C PHE A 14 -7.21 14.43 8.58
N GLY A 15 -6.13 14.15 9.32
CA GLY A 15 -6.16 13.33 10.53
C GLY A 15 -7.13 13.86 11.59
N LYS A 16 -7.65 12.94 12.42
CA LYS A 16 -8.60 13.24 13.50
C LYS A 16 -8.16 14.44 14.32
N ARG A 17 -9.09 15.38 14.49
CA ARG A 17 -8.94 16.54 15.38
C ARG A 17 -8.41 16.06 16.73
N THR A 18 -7.26 16.56 17.15
CA THR A 18 -6.81 16.42 18.53
C THR A 18 -7.85 17.09 19.43
N ASN A 19 -8.24 16.42 20.53
CA ASN A 19 -9.11 17.04 21.53
C ASN A 19 -8.40 18.29 22.05
N VAL A 20 -8.95 19.45 21.74
CA VAL A 20 -8.36 20.78 21.96
C VAL A 20 -7.93 20.93 23.41
N SER A 21 -6.63 20.89 23.69
CA SER A 21 -6.06 21.35 24.96
C SER A 21 -5.27 22.65 24.81
N ASP A 22 -4.77 22.97 23.60
CA ASP A 22 -3.92 24.14 23.37
C ASP A 22 -4.33 25.02 22.19
N ALA A 23 -3.95 26.30 22.23
CA ALA A 23 -4.24 27.28 21.18
C ALA A 23 -3.65 26.89 19.80
N HIS A 24 -2.60 26.06 19.79
CA HIS A 24 -1.96 25.56 18.57
C HIS A 24 -2.87 24.58 17.78
N ASP A 25 -3.66 23.76 18.48
CA ASP A 25 -4.61 22.82 17.86
C ASP A 25 -5.74 23.55 17.11
N ARG A 26 -6.09 24.77 17.53
CA ARG A 26 -7.14 25.57 16.86
C ARG A 26 -6.70 26.04 15.48
N TYR A 27 -5.44 26.43 15.32
CA TYR A 27 -4.92 26.89 14.02
C TYR A 27 -4.83 25.75 13.01
N ALA A 28 -4.35 24.57 13.43
CA ALA A 28 -4.30 23.38 12.58
C ALA A 28 -5.68 23.00 12.01
N ASN A 29 -6.73 23.04 12.84
CA ASN A 29 -8.10 22.74 12.39
C ASN A 29 -8.64 23.76 11.36
N GLN A 30 -8.23 25.02 11.44
CA GLN A 30 -8.64 26.07 10.51
C GLN A 30 -7.95 25.92 9.15
N GLU A 31 -6.66 25.58 9.14
CA GLU A 31 -5.90 25.32 7.90
C GLU A 31 -6.47 24.13 7.12
N VAL A 32 -6.80 23.04 7.81
CA VAL A 32 -7.41 21.85 7.18
C VAL A 32 -8.79 22.18 6.59
N SER A 33 -9.61 22.95 7.32
CA SER A 33 -10.93 23.37 6.83
C SER A 33 -10.82 24.26 5.59
N TYR A 34 -9.84 25.16 5.56
CA TYR A 34 -9.56 25.99 4.39
C TYR A 34 -9.08 25.17 3.19
N LEU A 35 -8.15 24.23 3.39
CA LEU A 35 -7.66 23.35 2.33
C LEU A 35 -8.80 22.55 1.69
N LEU A 36 -9.72 22.03 2.50
CA LEU A 36 -10.89 21.31 2.01
C LEU A 36 -11.80 22.18 1.15
N GLN A 37 -12.09 23.41 1.59
CA GLN A 37 -12.87 24.34 0.77
C GLN A 37 -12.20 24.58 -0.59
N ARG A 38 -10.87 24.72 -0.63
CA ARG A 38 -10.12 24.90 -1.88
C ARG A 38 -10.14 23.65 -2.77
N ILE A 39 -10.17 22.46 -2.18
CA ILE A 39 -10.33 21.18 -2.89
C ILE A 39 -11.74 21.07 -3.48
N GLU A 40 -12.77 21.46 -2.74
CA GLU A 40 -14.17 21.46 -3.21
C GLU A 40 -14.41 22.46 -4.36
N GLU A 41 -13.80 23.65 -4.28
CA GLU A 41 -13.89 24.69 -5.31
C GLU A 41 -13.01 24.40 -6.54
N PHE A 42 -12.12 23.41 -6.46
CA PHE A 42 -11.22 23.09 -7.56
C PHE A 42 -12.02 22.54 -8.76
N PRO A 43 -11.96 23.16 -9.94
CA PRO A 43 -12.79 22.79 -11.09
C PRO A 43 -12.33 21.50 -11.80
N GLY A 44 -11.32 20.80 -11.27
CA GLY A 44 -10.77 19.57 -11.82
C GLY A 44 -11.00 18.36 -10.92
N VAL A 45 -10.30 17.26 -11.22
CA VAL A 45 -10.41 16.02 -10.43
C VAL A 45 -9.39 16.06 -9.30
N VAL A 46 -9.83 15.74 -8.09
CA VAL A 46 -8.96 15.53 -6.92
C VAL A 46 -9.02 14.07 -6.51
N ILE A 47 -7.86 13.44 -6.36
CA ILE A 47 -7.71 12.08 -5.86
C ILE A 47 -6.90 12.16 -4.56
N LEU A 48 -7.45 11.55 -3.51
CA LEU A 48 -6.79 11.43 -2.21
C LEU A 48 -6.50 9.95 -1.94
N ALA A 49 -5.26 9.62 -1.61
CA ALA A 49 -4.86 8.30 -1.15
C ALA A 49 -4.51 8.37 0.35
N SER A 50 -4.96 7.38 1.13
CA SER A 50 -4.68 7.31 2.56
C SER A 50 -4.68 5.85 3.03
N ASN A 51 -3.82 5.56 4.00
CA ASN A 51 -3.75 4.25 4.66
C ASN A 51 -4.72 4.15 5.87
N PHE A 52 -5.24 5.27 6.35
CA PHE A 52 -6.04 5.35 7.58
C PHE A 52 -7.37 6.08 7.35
N SER A 53 -8.26 5.49 6.54
CA SER A 53 -9.60 6.05 6.30
C SER A 53 -10.40 6.29 7.59
N ASN A 54 -10.16 5.49 8.63
CA ASN A 54 -10.82 5.61 9.94
C ASN A 54 -10.38 6.85 10.74
N ASN A 55 -9.31 7.52 10.32
CA ASN A 55 -8.82 8.75 10.93
C ASN A 55 -9.25 10.00 10.18
N ILE A 56 -9.98 9.86 9.07
CA ILE A 56 -10.60 10.99 8.37
C ILE A 56 -11.96 11.26 9.02
N ASP A 57 -12.23 12.53 9.34
CA ASP A 57 -13.49 12.96 9.94
C ASP A 57 -14.70 12.57 9.05
N GLU A 58 -15.76 12.04 9.66
CA GLU A 58 -16.94 11.58 8.95
C GLU A 58 -17.63 12.71 8.16
N ALA A 59 -17.59 13.95 8.65
CA ALA A 59 -18.12 15.11 7.94
C ALA A 59 -17.27 15.50 6.74
N PHE A 60 -15.98 15.12 6.70
CA PHE A 60 -15.14 15.25 5.50
C PHE A 60 -15.44 14.15 4.50
N MET A 61 -15.62 12.91 4.97
CA MET A 61 -15.95 11.78 4.10
C MET A 61 -17.23 11.99 3.27
N ARG A 62 -18.24 12.67 3.83
CA ARG A 62 -19.50 12.99 3.14
C ARG A 62 -19.36 13.99 1.97
N ARG A 63 -18.23 14.69 1.86
CA ARG A 63 -17.97 15.66 0.78
C ARG A 63 -17.30 15.03 -0.45
N PHE A 64 -16.76 13.83 -0.31
CA PHE A 64 -16.18 13.11 -1.45
C PHE A 64 -17.26 12.45 -2.29
N GLN A 65 -17.12 12.56 -3.61
CA GLN A 65 -18.07 12.02 -4.58
C GLN A 65 -17.99 10.49 -4.67
N ALA A 66 -16.81 9.92 -4.41
CA ALA A 66 -16.57 8.48 -4.45
C ALA A 66 -15.47 8.11 -3.46
N VAL A 67 -15.61 6.93 -2.87
CA VAL A 67 -14.60 6.32 -1.98
C VAL A 67 -14.34 4.91 -2.49
N ALA A 68 -13.09 4.63 -2.84
CA ALA A 68 -12.66 3.30 -3.28
C ALA A 68 -11.88 2.65 -2.14
N TYR A 69 -12.39 1.52 -1.63
CA TYR A 69 -11.71 0.73 -0.62
C TYR A 69 -10.83 -0.33 -1.28
N PHE A 70 -9.57 -0.40 -0.85
CA PHE A 70 -8.59 -1.36 -1.32
C PHE A 70 -8.27 -2.38 -0.21
N PRO A 71 -8.99 -3.50 -0.12
CA PRO A 71 -8.67 -4.56 0.84
C PRO A 71 -7.36 -5.26 0.45
N LEU A 72 -6.84 -6.09 1.36
CA LEU A 72 -5.81 -7.06 1.00
C LEU A 72 -6.29 -7.93 -0.18
N PRO A 73 -5.42 -8.19 -1.17
CA PRO A 73 -5.79 -8.98 -2.34
C PRO A 73 -6.13 -10.41 -1.92
N GLY A 74 -7.18 -10.99 -2.51
CA GLY A 74 -7.50 -12.41 -2.36
C GLY A 74 -6.51 -13.31 -3.11
N ALA A 75 -6.69 -14.62 -3.01
CA ALA A 75 -5.73 -15.57 -3.58
C ALA A 75 -5.56 -15.43 -5.11
N ARG A 76 -6.66 -15.17 -5.83
CA ARG A 76 -6.63 -14.98 -7.28
C ARG A 76 -5.92 -13.68 -7.67
N GLU A 77 -6.20 -12.58 -6.97
CA GLU A 77 -5.50 -11.31 -7.20
C GLU A 77 -4.01 -11.43 -6.83
N ARG A 78 -3.67 -12.09 -5.73
CA ARG A 78 -2.27 -12.36 -5.34
C ARG A 78 -1.54 -13.17 -6.39
N LEU A 79 -2.16 -14.20 -6.96
CA LEU A 79 -1.56 -14.98 -8.04
C LEU A 79 -1.28 -14.10 -9.28
N ALA A 80 -2.21 -13.21 -9.64
CA ALA A 80 -1.99 -12.27 -10.74
C ALA A 80 -0.85 -11.30 -10.43
N ILE A 81 -0.76 -10.77 -9.20
CA ILE A 81 0.33 -9.91 -8.75
C ILE A 81 1.66 -10.67 -8.82
N TRP A 82 1.75 -11.88 -8.27
CA TRP A 82 2.95 -12.71 -8.34
C TRP A 82 3.44 -12.91 -9.77
N LYS A 83 2.54 -13.29 -10.69
CA LYS A 83 2.88 -13.44 -12.12
C LYS A 83 3.38 -12.12 -12.73
N GLY A 84 2.73 -11.01 -12.40
CA GLY A 84 3.13 -9.67 -12.83
C GLY A 84 4.53 -9.30 -12.33
N VAL A 85 4.82 -9.51 -11.04
CA VAL A 85 6.15 -9.25 -10.48
C VAL A 85 7.20 -10.17 -11.10
N LEU A 86 6.92 -11.46 -11.27
CA LEU A 86 7.87 -12.40 -11.89
C LEU A 86 8.22 -12.00 -13.33
N SER A 87 7.28 -11.42 -14.07
CA SER A 87 7.55 -10.93 -15.43
C SER A 87 8.59 -9.81 -15.50
N THR A 88 8.85 -9.09 -14.39
CA THR A 88 9.93 -8.09 -14.31
C THR A 88 11.29 -8.71 -14.01
N PHE A 89 11.35 -10.02 -13.75
CA PHE A 89 12.58 -10.80 -13.50
C PHE A 89 12.69 -11.99 -14.48
N PRO A 90 12.73 -11.75 -15.80
CA PRO A 90 12.59 -12.79 -16.83
C PRO A 90 13.75 -13.79 -16.88
N MET A 91 14.89 -13.48 -16.24
CA MET A 91 16.09 -14.32 -16.24
C MET A 91 16.10 -15.38 -15.12
N LEU A 92 15.08 -15.41 -14.26
CA LEU A 92 15.07 -16.28 -13.08
C LEU A 92 14.22 -17.52 -13.34
N GLU A 93 14.85 -18.69 -13.25
CA GLU A 93 14.11 -19.95 -13.21
C GLU A 93 13.35 -20.09 -11.88
N ILE A 94 12.14 -20.65 -11.96
CA ILE A 94 11.21 -20.80 -10.85
C ILE A 94 11.01 -22.29 -10.58
N ASP A 95 11.57 -22.77 -9.47
CA ASP A 95 11.42 -24.16 -9.01
C ASP A 95 10.37 -24.30 -7.88
N TRP A 96 9.27 -23.55 -7.97
CA TRP A 96 8.23 -23.57 -6.95
C TRP A 96 6.84 -23.27 -7.48
N ASP A 97 5.85 -23.78 -6.75
CA ASP A 97 4.44 -23.65 -7.10
C ASP A 97 3.90 -22.28 -6.64
N ILE A 98 3.86 -21.34 -7.58
CA ILE A 98 3.40 -19.97 -7.35
C ILE A 98 1.94 -19.95 -6.87
N GLU A 99 1.12 -20.87 -7.38
CA GLU A 99 -0.29 -20.95 -7.00
C GLU A 99 -0.44 -21.39 -5.55
N LYS A 100 0.34 -22.38 -5.09
CA LYS A 100 0.36 -22.76 -3.67
C LYS A 100 0.83 -21.61 -2.76
N VAL A 101 1.86 -20.87 -3.16
CA VAL A 101 2.38 -19.73 -2.39
C VAL A 101 1.33 -18.61 -2.31
N ALA A 102 0.71 -18.25 -3.43
CA ALA A 102 -0.33 -17.21 -3.49
C ALA A 102 -1.58 -17.57 -2.68
N ASN A 103 -1.96 -18.85 -2.66
CA ASN A 103 -3.07 -19.34 -1.84
C ASN A 103 -2.75 -19.33 -0.35
N ARG A 104 -1.53 -19.76 0.03
CA ARG A 104 -1.16 -19.97 1.43
C ARG A 104 -0.86 -18.69 2.21
N TYR A 105 -0.25 -17.70 1.57
CA TYR A 105 0.28 -16.52 2.26
C TYR A 105 -0.49 -15.25 1.89
N GLU A 106 -1.13 -14.64 2.89
CA GLU A 106 -1.85 -13.38 2.74
C GLU A 106 -0.86 -12.20 2.76
N LEU A 107 -0.46 -11.76 1.58
CA LEU A 107 0.52 -10.70 1.38
C LEU A 107 -0.09 -9.56 0.57
N SER A 108 0.28 -8.32 0.89
CA SER A 108 0.01 -7.16 0.04
C SER A 108 0.84 -7.20 -1.24
N GLY A 109 0.48 -6.41 -2.25
CA GLY A 109 1.29 -6.28 -3.47
C GLY A 109 2.70 -5.74 -3.19
N GLY A 110 2.82 -4.81 -2.24
CA GLY A 110 4.11 -4.30 -1.77
C GLY A 110 4.95 -5.38 -1.10
N SER A 111 4.34 -6.18 -0.22
CA SER A 111 5.01 -7.30 0.45
C SER A 111 5.50 -8.34 -0.57
N ILE A 112 4.67 -8.69 -1.57
CA ILE A 112 5.07 -9.61 -2.67
C ILE A 112 6.31 -9.09 -3.42
N MET A 113 6.33 -7.81 -3.79
CA MET A 113 7.48 -7.18 -4.45
C MET A 113 8.75 -7.22 -3.57
N ASN A 114 8.61 -6.98 -2.27
CA ASN A 114 9.72 -7.06 -1.33
C ASN A 114 10.26 -8.50 -1.17
N VAL A 115 9.37 -9.50 -1.11
CA VAL A 115 9.77 -10.92 -1.11
C VAL A 115 10.60 -11.24 -2.36
N MET A 116 10.12 -10.81 -3.54
CA MET A 116 10.84 -11.04 -4.80
C MET A 116 12.19 -10.34 -4.85
N ARG A 117 12.29 -9.10 -4.38
CA ARG A 117 13.58 -8.39 -4.27
C ARG A 117 14.54 -9.13 -3.34
N TYR A 118 14.07 -9.57 -2.18
CA TYR A 118 14.88 -10.35 -1.26
C TYR A 118 15.36 -11.66 -1.89
N ALA A 119 14.44 -12.43 -2.48
CA ALA A 119 14.78 -13.72 -3.08
C ALA A 119 15.77 -13.57 -4.25
N SER A 120 15.63 -12.50 -5.05
CA SER A 120 16.57 -12.18 -6.13
C SER A 120 17.96 -11.87 -5.59
N LEU A 121 18.08 -11.11 -4.50
CA LEU A 121 19.37 -10.84 -3.85
C LEU A 121 20.02 -12.11 -3.29
N MET A 122 19.23 -13.03 -2.73
CA MET A 122 19.75 -14.32 -2.24
C MET A 122 20.22 -15.24 -3.38
N ALA A 123 19.53 -15.23 -4.53
CA ALA A 123 19.99 -15.96 -5.71
C ALA A 123 21.33 -15.40 -6.22
N ILE A 124 21.47 -14.08 -6.30
CA ILE A 124 22.72 -13.41 -6.70
C ILE A 124 23.86 -13.73 -5.74
N ASP A 125 23.63 -13.67 -4.43
CA ASP A 125 24.64 -13.98 -3.41
C ASP A 125 25.17 -15.43 -3.55
N LYS A 126 24.30 -16.37 -3.92
CA LYS A 126 24.66 -17.77 -4.22
C LYS A 126 25.22 -18.00 -5.62
N SER A 127 25.34 -16.95 -6.45
CA SER A 127 25.65 -17.06 -7.88
C SER A 127 24.71 -18.03 -8.64
N SER A 128 23.43 -18.04 -8.26
CA SER A 128 22.37 -18.88 -8.84
C SER A 128 21.55 -18.08 -9.84
N GLU A 129 21.21 -18.70 -10.98
CA GLU A 129 20.28 -18.17 -11.97
C GLU A 129 18.81 -18.52 -11.66
N ALA A 130 18.57 -19.30 -10.60
CA ALA A 130 17.24 -19.72 -10.16
C ALA A 130 16.89 -19.15 -8.78
N ILE A 131 15.63 -18.72 -8.60
CA ILE A 131 15.08 -18.45 -7.28
C ILE A 131 14.53 -19.76 -6.71
N GLN A 132 15.13 -20.22 -5.61
CA GLN A 132 14.68 -21.41 -4.93
C GLN A 132 13.44 -21.13 -4.07
N HIS A 133 12.63 -22.16 -3.86
CA HIS A 133 11.48 -22.08 -2.96
C HIS A 133 11.87 -21.57 -1.55
N THR A 134 13.05 -21.97 -1.07
CA THR A 134 13.58 -21.55 0.25
C THR A 134 13.80 -20.05 0.34
N ASP A 135 14.24 -19.41 -0.74
CA ASP A 135 14.46 -17.96 -0.81
C ASP A 135 13.14 -17.19 -0.71
N ILE A 136 12.10 -17.71 -1.37
CA ILE A 136 10.74 -17.17 -1.26
C ILE A 136 10.20 -17.33 0.15
N ILE A 137 10.25 -18.53 0.74
CA ILE A 137 9.74 -18.76 2.10
C ILE A 137 10.46 -17.90 3.13
N ASN A 138 11.78 -17.73 3.00
CA ASN A 138 12.54 -16.84 3.88
C ASN A 138 12.16 -15.36 3.69
N GLY A 139 11.93 -14.93 2.45
CA GLY A 139 11.43 -13.58 2.16
C GLY A 139 10.05 -13.35 2.75
N ILE A 140 9.13 -14.30 2.60
CA ILE A 140 7.79 -14.24 3.19
C ILE A 140 7.87 -14.16 4.72
N ARG A 141 8.71 -14.99 5.35
CA ARG A 141 8.94 -14.95 6.80
C ARG A 141 9.37 -13.56 7.24
N ARG A 142 10.29 -12.95 6.50
CA ARG A 142 10.82 -11.62 6.81
C ARG A 142 9.76 -10.53 6.70
N GLU A 143 8.93 -10.56 5.66
CA GLU A 143 7.85 -9.58 5.50
C GLU A 143 6.76 -9.76 6.56
N LEU A 144 6.36 -11.00 6.86
CA LEU A 144 5.39 -11.25 7.92
C LEU A 144 5.90 -10.81 9.31
N GLN A 145 7.19 -11.02 9.60
CA GLN A 145 7.80 -10.53 10.84
C GLN A 145 7.79 -9.00 10.96
N LYS A 146 8.01 -8.27 9.87
CA LYS A 146 7.90 -6.79 9.86
C LYS A 146 6.47 -6.33 10.16
N GLU A 147 5.49 -7.09 9.70
CA GLU A 147 4.06 -6.86 9.98
C GLU A 147 3.63 -7.38 11.37
N GLY A 148 4.55 -7.92 12.18
CA GLY A 148 4.27 -8.47 13.52
C GLY A 148 3.54 -9.82 13.49
N LYS A 149 3.54 -10.53 12.35
CA LYS A 149 2.92 -11.85 12.17
C LYS A 149 3.95 -12.96 12.20
N THR A 150 3.56 -14.14 12.68
CA THR A 150 4.41 -15.35 12.69
C THR A 150 3.87 -16.37 11.68
N LEU A 151 4.79 -17.10 11.03
CA LEU A 151 4.49 -18.20 10.08
C LEU A 151 3.94 -19.46 10.75
#